data_AF-A0AAV8XIZ6-F1
#
_entry.id   AF-A0AAV8XIZ6-F1
#
_cell.length_a   1.000
_cell.length_b   1.000
_cell.length_c   1.000
_cell.angle_alpha   90.00
_cell.angle_beta   90.00
_cell.angle_gamma   90.00
#
_symmetry.space_group_name_H-M   'P 1'
#
loop_
_entity.id
_entity.type
_entity.pdbx_description
1 polymer ?
#
loop_
_entity_poly.entity_id
_entity_poly.type
_entity_poly.pdbx_seq_one_letter_code
_entity_poly.pdbx_strand_id
1 'polypeptide(L)'
;MGLLSLPPLHLVIEHEAMRSAYRLTGLGHWIGEEQTTGHATIWNKATENCPVLLMLQDSVEPTICPSPKLGIQIPSRDDWDNTNNTICQNGIIWFTDGSKIGDKAGAGVYGKTTRTKLSFALGSHASVFQAEIYAILACGMEILKTAPKRRTIQICTDSQAALMAIESSKVKSRLVLDCKKILNDLASCNRVILTWVPGHSGVPGNEEADRLARLGSIGYPIGPEPILGVPYSMGVSTMKELLNKEFEKSWQETPGTVWYDVGSVKVFDLVSRGENFWQDCLDCLIRKKELFICKVIVHVKIINQSIFCGNHIIFFNFNSGVLFVHELPEQLRHIVVHFKPDFLPVHAPVHPFLQLQNTNCSND
;
A
#
# COMPACT_ATOMS: atom_id res chain seq x y z
N MET A 1 -16.88 16.69 -19.96
CA MET A 1 -15.48 16.79 -20.43
C MET A 1 -14.62 15.92 -19.52
N GLY A 2 -14.45 14.65 -19.89
CA GLY A 2 -13.50 13.73 -19.25
C GLY A 2 -12.40 13.43 -20.26
N LEU A 3 -11.44 14.33 -20.40
CA LEU A 3 -10.21 14.01 -21.13
C LEU A 3 -9.28 13.33 -20.12
N LEU A 4 -8.90 12.08 -20.39
CA LEU A 4 -7.99 11.24 -19.60
C LEU A 4 -8.68 10.54 -18.41
N SER A 5 -8.25 9.32 -18.09
CA SER A 5 -8.72 8.47 -16.97
C SER A 5 -8.40 9.04 -15.58
N LEU A 6 -8.52 10.36 -15.43
CA LEU A 6 -8.31 11.11 -14.20
C LEU A 6 -9.68 11.40 -13.58
N PRO A 7 -9.81 11.25 -12.25
CA PRO A 7 -11.01 11.68 -11.55
C PRO A 7 -11.25 13.18 -11.80
N PRO A 8 -12.50 13.62 -12.00
CA PRO A 8 -12.86 15.02 -12.07
C PRO A 8 -12.28 15.82 -10.91
N LEU A 9 -11.83 17.06 -11.19
CA LEU A 9 -11.18 17.92 -10.19
C LEU A 9 -12.03 18.10 -8.91
N HIS A 10 -13.35 18.21 -9.04
CA HIS A 10 -14.23 18.36 -7.87
C HIS A 10 -14.17 17.14 -6.93
N LEU A 11 -14.12 15.90 -7.46
CA LEU A 11 -13.98 14.70 -6.64
C LEU A 11 -12.61 14.64 -5.95
N VAL A 12 -11.55 15.09 -6.63
CA VAL A 12 -10.21 15.17 -6.04
C VAL A 12 -10.19 16.16 -4.87
N ILE A 13 -10.83 17.32 -5.03
CA ILE A 13 -10.94 18.33 -3.97
C ILE A 13 -11.75 17.77 -2.78
N GLU A 14 -12.86 17.10 -3.05
CA GLU A 14 -13.66 16.45 -2.00
C GLU A 14 -12.85 15.39 -1.23
N HIS A 15 -12.06 14.57 -1.93
CA HIS A 15 -11.18 13.59 -1.28
C HIS A 15 -10.12 14.23 -0.39
N GLU A 16 -9.46 15.29 -0.84
CA GLU A 16 -8.48 15.98 0.00
C GLU A 16 -9.13 16.70 1.20
N ALA A 17 -10.36 17.20 1.04
CA ALA A 17 -11.16 17.74 2.15
C ALA A 17 -11.50 16.64 3.18
N MET A 18 -11.99 15.48 2.72
CA MET A 18 -12.28 14.31 3.57
C MET A 18 -11.03 13.85 4.32
N ARG A 19 -9.90 13.74 3.62
CA ARG A 19 -8.63 13.32 4.21
C ARG A 19 -8.12 14.30 5.26
N SER A 20 -8.32 15.59 5.03
CA SER A 20 -8.00 16.63 6.01
C SER A 20 -8.88 16.54 7.25
N ALA A 21 -10.19 16.36 7.08
CA ALA A 21 -11.13 16.14 8.17
C ALA A 21 -10.76 14.87 8.97
N TYR A 22 -10.56 13.73 8.30
CA TYR A 22 -10.15 12.47 8.93
C TYR A 22 -8.90 12.62 9.80
N ARG A 23 -7.88 13.34 9.31
CA ARG A 23 -6.67 13.62 10.07
C ARG A 23 -6.95 14.47 11.31
N LEU A 24 -7.80 15.49 11.19
CA LEU A 24 -8.16 16.35 12.32
C LEU A 24 -9.00 15.60 13.36
N THR A 25 -9.95 14.79 12.92
CA THR A 25 -10.79 13.94 13.79
C THR A 25 -9.94 12.96 14.59
N GLY A 26 -8.99 12.29 13.93
CA GLY A 26 -8.07 11.36 14.59
C GLY A 26 -7.17 12.01 15.64
N LEU A 27 -6.96 13.33 15.57
CA LEU A 27 -6.19 14.10 16.54
C LEU A 27 -7.06 14.83 17.57
N GLY A 28 -8.39 14.71 17.49
CA GLY A 28 -9.33 15.43 18.36
C GLY A 28 -9.45 16.92 18.06
N HIS A 29 -9.00 17.38 16.89
CA HIS A 29 -9.02 18.80 16.48
C HIS A 29 -10.17 19.14 15.54
N TRP A 30 -11.02 18.18 15.21
CA TRP A 30 -12.15 18.41 14.32
C TRP A 30 -13.33 19.02 15.09
N ILE A 31 -13.72 20.23 14.66
CA ILE A 31 -14.86 20.98 15.22
C ILE A 31 -16.07 21.01 14.26
N GLY A 32 -16.00 20.26 13.16
CA GLY A 32 -16.96 20.34 12.06
C GLY A 32 -18.18 19.43 12.18
N GLU A 33 -18.31 18.62 13.24
CA GLU A 33 -19.48 17.74 13.46
C GLU A 33 -20.78 18.54 13.62
N GLU A 34 -20.71 19.74 14.19
CA GLU A 34 -21.86 20.65 14.34
C GLU A 34 -22.13 21.51 13.10
N GLN A 35 -21.23 21.50 12.11
CA GLN A 35 -21.34 22.34 10.92
C GLN A 35 -22.05 21.60 9.78
N THR A 36 -23.24 22.07 9.43
CA THR A 36 -24.10 21.49 8.38
C THR A 36 -23.97 22.18 7.02
N THR A 37 -22.98 23.07 6.85
CA THR A 37 -22.78 23.84 5.62
C THR A 37 -21.32 23.81 5.13
N GLY A 38 -21.11 23.94 3.83
CA GLY A 38 -19.77 24.00 3.22
C GLY A 38 -19.04 22.65 3.20
N HIS A 39 -17.70 22.67 3.14
CA HIS A 39 -16.87 21.45 3.02
C HIS A 39 -16.99 20.48 4.20
N ALA A 40 -17.46 20.92 5.39
CA ALA A 40 -17.72 20.05 6.53
C ALA A 40 -18.80 18.99 6.24
N THR A 41 -19.76 19.30 5.36
CA THR A 41 -20.81 18.35 4.95
C THR A 41 -20.27 17.13 4.19
N ILE A 42 -19.11 17.26 3.54
CA ILE A 42 -18.47 16.15 2.81
C ILE A 42 -18.05 15.07 3.81
N TRP A 43 -17.53 15.47 4.97
CA TRP A 43 -17.15 14.55 6.04
C TRP A 43 -18.36 13.77 6.56
N ASN A 44 -19.47 14.46 6.85
CA ASN A 44 -20.69 13.81 7.35
C ASN A 44 -21.21 12.75 6.37
N LYS A 45 -21.30 13.08 5.08
CA LYS A 45 -21.69 12.15 4.00
C LYS A 45 -20.76 10.93 3.91
N ALA A 46 -19.45 11.13 4.08
CA ALA A 46 -18.48 10.04 4.05
C ALA A 46 -18.65 9.11 5.24
N THR A 47 -18.87 9.67 6.44
CA THR A 47 -19.02 8.88 7.67
C THR A 47 -20.36 8.14 7.77
N GLU A 48 -21.43 8.65 7.16
CA GLU A 48 -22.73 7.95 7.07
C GLU A 48 -22.60 6.58 6.39
N ASN A 49 -21.74 6.49 5.38
CA ASN A 49 -21.59 5.29 4.55
C ASN A 49 -20.36 4.45 4.90
N CYS A 50 -19.48 4.94 5.78
CA CYS A 50 -18.23 4.27 6.14
C CYS A 50 -17.92 4.39 7.64
N PRO A 51 -18.47 3.50 8.48
CA PRO A 51 -18.26 3.52 9.94
C PRO A 51 -16.79 3.43 10.36
N VAL A 52 -15.92 2.82 9.53
CA VAL A 52 -14.46 2.75 9.77
C VAL A 52 -13.83 4.13 9.92
N LEU A 53 -14.37 5.16 9.27
CA LEU A 53 -13.84 6.53 9.36
C LEU A 53 -14.08 7.17 10.73
N LEU A 54 -15.06 6.67 11.50
CA LEU A 54 -15.38 7.10 12.86
C LEU A 54 -14.67 6.27 13.94
N MET A 55 -13.98 5.19 13.56
CA MET A 55 -13.24 4.36 14.50
C MET A 55 -12.02 5.10 15.06
N LEU A 56 -11.66 4.79 16.30
CA LEU A 56 -10.47 5.33 16.95
C LEU A 56 -9.23 5.06 16.10
N GLN A 57 -8.43 6.09 15.83
CA GLN A 57 -7.21 5.99 15.04
C GLN A 57 -5.98 5.71 15.91
N ASP A 58 -4.99 5.04 15.34
CA ASP A 58 -3.65 4.91 15.95
C ASP A 58 -2.82 6.21 15.82
N SER A 59 -3.32 7.21 15.10
CA SER A 59 -2.65 8.49 14.90
C SER A 59 -2.43 9.25 16.20
N VAL A 60 -1.25 9.83 16.37
CA VAL A 60 -0.97 10.84 17.41
C VAL A 60 -0.33 12.07 16.80
N GLU A 61 -0.35 13.17 17.55
CA GLU A 61 0.46 14.33 17.19
C GLU A 61 1.93 13.93 17.05
N PRO A 62 2.64 14.41 16.02
CA PRO A 62 4.03 14.06 15.81
C PRO A 62 4.87 14.38 17.06
N THR A 63 5.24 13.33 17.78
CA THR A 63 5.95 13.43 19.05
C THR A 63 7.42 13.15 18.82
N ILE A 64 8.29 14.02 19.33
CA ILE A 64 9.73 13.80 19.32
C ILE A 64 10.09 12.98 20.55
N CYS A 65 10.55 11.76 20.33
CA CYS A 65 11.05 10.88 21.36
C CYS A 65 12.57 10.78 21.25
N PRO A 66 13.32 10.90 22.36
CA PRO A 66 14.73 10.55 22.38
C PRO A 66 14.94 9.11 21.87
N SER A 67 16.08 8.86 21.23
CA SER A 67 16.45 7.50 20.85
C SER A 67 16.41 6.59 22.08
N PRO A 68 15.76 5.43 21.98
CA PRO A 68 15.61 4.54 23.12
C PRO A 68 16.98 4.02 23.59
N LYS A 69 17.13 3.79 24.89
CA LYS A 69 18.38 3.26 25.50
C LYS A 69 18.53 1.75 25.28
N LEU A 70 18.29 1.29 24.06
CA LEU A 70 18.36 -0.10 23.66
C LEU A 70 19.27 -0.24 22.44
N GLY A 71 19.87 -1.42 22.25
CA GLY A 71 20.61 -1.72 21.03
C GLY A 71 19.66 -2.19 19.94
N ILE A 72 19.83 -1.73 18.70
CA ILE A 72 19.17 -2.29 17.52
C ILE A 72 20.24 -2.93 16.65
N GLN A 73 20.01 -4.17 16.23
CA GLN A 73 20.91 -4.94 15.38
C GLN A 73 20.15 -5.41 14.15
N ILE A 74 20.65 -5.05 12.97
CA ILE A 74 20.12 -5.52 11.68
C ILE A 74 21.26 -6.25 10.95
N PRO A 75 21.55 -7.51 11.34
CA PRO A 75 22.53 -8.35 10.65
C PRO A 75 22.09 -8.64 9.21
N SER A 76 23.04 -8.95 8.33
CA SER A 76 22.74 -9.46 6.99
C SER A 76 22.18 -10.89 7.06
N ARG A 77 21.61 -11.40 5.96
CA ARG A 77 21.20 -12.82 5.88
C ARG A 77 22.39 -13.77 6.04
N ASP A 78 23.53 -13.45 5.44
CA ASP A 78 24.74 -14.28 5.49
C ASP A 78 25.30 -14.37 6.92
N ASP A 79 25.11 -13.34 7.75
CA ASP A 79 25.50 -13.37 9.16
C ASP A 79 24.68 -14.40 9.97
N TRP A 80 23.48 -14.77 9.51
CA TRP A 80 22.65 -15.79 10.15
C TRP A 80 23.07 -17.21 9.81
N ASP A 81 23.74 -17.44 8.69
CA ASP A 81 24.29 -18.77 8.37
C ASP A 81 25.41 -19.16 9.35
N ASN A 82 26.07 -18.17 9.97
CA ASN A 82 27.08 -18.33 11.02
C ASN A 82 26.49 -18.10 12.44
N THR A 83 25.28 -18.61 12.67
CA THR A 83 24.36 -18.53 13.84
C THR A 83 24.88 -18.26 15.27
N ASN A 84 26.16 -18.47 15.56
CA ASN A 84 26.70 -18.35 16.92
C ASN A 84 26.91 -16.91 17.42
N ASN A 85 26.96 -15.91 16.53
CA ASN A 85 27.29 -14.52 16.92
C ASN A 85 26.07 -13.61 17.12
N THR A 86 24.92 -13.95 16.56
CA THR A 86 23.75 -13.04 16.53
C THR A 86 22.81 -13.23 17.70
N ILE A 87 22.78 -14.41 18.33
CA ILE A 87 21.95 -14.70 19.51
C ILE A 87 22.81 -14.72 20.77
N CYS A 88 22.38 -13.99 21.81
CA CYS A 88 23.04 -13.94 23.11
C CYS A 88 22.99 -15.30 23.80
N GLN A 89 24.13 -16.00 23.88
CA GLN A 89 24.26 -17.33 24.51
C GLN A 89 23.81 -17.36 25.98
N ASN A 90 24.05 -16.29 26.76
CA ASN A 90 23.70 -16.18 28.18
C ASN A 90 22.57 -15.17 28.48
N GLY A 91 21.80 -14.79 27.46
CA GLY A 91 20.70 -13.81 27.56
C GLY A 91 19.32 -14.45 27.74
N ILE A 92 18.32 -13.63 28.09
CA ILE A 92 16.92 -13.99 27.95
C ILE A 92 16.51 -13.68 26.51
N ILE A 93 16.12 -14.72 25.75
CA ILE A 93 15.83 -14.59 24.32
C ILE A 93 14.34 -14.76 24.07
N TRP A 94 13.78 -13.83 23.32
CA TRP A 94 12.39 -13.80 22.88
C TRP A 94 12.31 -13.62 21.37
N PHE A 95 11.25 -14.16 20.77
CA PHE A 95 10.92 -14.01 19.37
C PHE A 95 9.49 -13.47 19.26
N THR A 96 9.26 -12.60 18.28
CA THR A 96 7.99 -11.92 18.05
C THR A 96 7.70 -11.86 16.56
N ASP A 97 6.43 -12.01 16.20
CA ASP A 97 5.98 -11.99 14.81
C ASP A 97 4.55 -11.44 14.71
N GLY A 98 4.22 -10.82 13.58
CA GLY A 98 2.90 -10.32 13.23
C GLY A 98 2.36 -10.95 11.95
N SER A 99 1.16 -11.50 12.00
CA SER A 99 0.52 -12.15 10.85
C SER A 99 -0.80 -11.47 10.48
N LYS A 100 -1.17 -11.55 9.19
CA LYS A 100 -2.49 -11.18 8.70
C LYS A 100 -2.97 -12.20 7.66
N ILE A 101 -4.15 -12.76 7.90
CA ILE A 101 -4.81 -13.72 7.01
C ILE A 101 -6.19 -13.16 6.63
N GLY A 102 -6.36 -12.82 5.35
CA GLY A 102 -7.51 -12.01 4.93
C GLY A 102 -7.51 -10.66 5.66
N ASP A 103 -8.63 -10.32 6.28
CA ASP A 103 -8.73 -9.09 7.08
C ASP A 103 -8.27 -9.26 8.53
N LYS A 104 -8.15 -10.48 9.03
CA LYS A 104 -7.83 -10.74 10.43
C LYS A 104 -6.32 -10.72 10.68
N ALA A 105 -5.90 -9.97 11.69
CA ALA A 105 -4.51 -9.89 12.12
C ALA A 105 -4.29 -10.57 13.48
N GLY A 106 -3.07 -11.02 13.70
CA GLY A 106 -2.66 -11.62 14.96
C GLY A 106 -1.17 -11.41 15.25
N ALA A 107 -0.82 -11.50 16.53
CA ALA A 107 0.55 -11.35 17.00
C ALA A 107 0.98 -12.57 17.82
N GLY A 108 2.24 -12.97 17.66
CA GLY A 108 2.84 -14.12 18.32
C GLY A 108 4.06 -13.72 19.14
N VAL A 109 4.20 -14.30 20.33
CA VAL A 109 5.36 -14.10 21.21
C VAL A 109 5.84 -15.44 21.74
N TYR A 110 7.12 -15.73 21.54
CA TYR A 110 7.78 -16.93 22.03
C TYR A 110 9.01 -16.59 22.87
N GLY A 111 8.97 -16.90 24.16
CA GLY A 111 10.12 -16.84 25.06
C GLY A 111 10.93 -18.12 24.99
N LYS A 112 12.08 -18.12 24.30
CA LYS A 112 12.92 -19.32 24.17
C LYS A 112 13.45 -19.80 25.52
N THR A 113 13.87 -18.86 26.37
CA THR A 113 14.42 -19.16 27.71
C THR A 113 13.34 -19.58 28.69
N THR A 114 12.18 -18.91 28.67
CA THR A 114 11.08 -19.15 29.62
C THR A 114 10.09 -20.22 29.15
N ARG A 115 10.18 -20.64 27.88
CA ARG A 115 9.20 -21.49 27.17
C ARG A 115 7.79 -20.89 27.09
N THR A 116 7.67 -19.58 27.32
CA THR A 116 6.41 -18.83 27.22
C THR A 116 5.94 -18.80 25.77
N LYS A 117 4.65 -19.05 25.53
CA LYS A 117 4.01 -18.97 24.22
C LYS A 117 2.74 -18.14 24.36
N LEU A 118 2.67 -17.02 23.65
CA LEU A 118 1.50 -16.14 23.64
C LEU A 118 1.05 -15.91 22.21
N SER A 119 -0.26 -15.87 22.04
CA SER A 119 -0.93 -15.61 20.77
C SER A 119 -2.06 -14.63 21.02
N PHE A 120 -2.15 -13.60 20.18
CA PHE A 120 -3.10 -12.51 20.33
C PHE A 120 -3.87 -12.30 19.03
N ALA A 121 -5.20 -12.30 19.13
CA ALA A 121 -6.08 -11.91 18.04
C ALA A 121 -6.25 -10.38 18.05
N LEU A 122 -5.89 -9.72 16.95
CA LEU A 122 -5.87 -8.26 16.83
C LEU A 122 -7.03 -7.71 16.00
N GLY A 123 -8.01 -8.56 15.71
CA GLY A 123 -9.19 -8.17 14.98
C GLY A 123 -8.95 -7.95 13.50
N SER A 124 -9.89 -7.29 12.85
CA SER A 124 -10.00 -7.18 11.40
C SER A 124 -9.42 -5.87 10.84
N HIS A 125 -9.15 -4.91 11.73
CA HIS A 125 -8.72 -3.57 11.36
C HIS A 125 -7.23 -3.32 11.54
N ALA A 126 -6.52 -4.21 12.24
CA ALA A 126 -5.08 -4.07 12.40
C ALA A 126 -4.33 -4.40 11.10
N SER A 127 -3.26 -3.65 10.82
CA SER A 127 -2.33 -3.96 9.74
C SER A 127 -1.25 -4.95 10.19
N VAL A 128 -0.57 -5.61 9.25
CA VAL A 128 0.61 -6.45 9.55
C VAL A 128 1.64 -5.67 10.36
N PHE A 129 1.94 -4.43 9.95
CA PHE A 129 2.85 -3.55 10.70
C PHE A 129 2.43 -3.32 12.17
N GLN A 130 1.13 -3.16 12.45
CA GLN A 130 0.66 -3.00 13.83
C GLN A 130 0.76 -4.32 14.59
N ALA A 131 0.51 -5.46 13.94
CA ALA A 131 0.70 -6.77 14.54
C ALA A 131 2.16 -6.98 14.98
N GLU A 132 3.13 -6.61 14.14
CA GLU A 132 4.56 -6.66 14.47
C GLU A 132 4.92 -5.81 15.69
N ILE A 133 4.51 -4.53 15.69
CA ILE A 133 4.77 -3.62 16.82
C ILE A 133 4.08 -4.13 18.09
N TYR A 134 2.84 -4.62 17.98
CA TYR A 134 2.09 -5.15 19.10
C TYR A 134 2.76 -6.42 19.68
N ALA A 135 3.31 -7.30 18.84
CA ALA A 135 4.04 -8.48 19.29
C ALA A 135 5.25 -8.08 20.16
N ILE A 136 6.02 -7.06 19.74
CA ILE A 136 7.15 -6.51 20.52
C ILE A 136 6.65 -5.87 21.82
N LEU A 137 5.57 -5.09 21.77
CA LEU A 137 4.95 -4.47 22.94
C LEU A 137 4.53 -5.53 23.97
N ALA A 138 3.77 -6.53 23.53
CA ALA A 138 3.27 -7.62 24.37
C ALA A 138 4.42 -8.43 24.96
N CYS A 139 5.48 -8.68 24.18
CA CYS A 139 6.70 -9.31 24.66
C CYS A 139 7.36 -8.48 25.78
N GLY A 140 7.55 -7.18 25.59
CA GLY A 140 8.09 -6.29 26.61
C GLY A 140 7.26 -6.28 27.90
N MET A 141 5.93 -6.21 27.77
CA MET A 141 5.00 -6.28 28.91
C MET A 141 5.13 -7.61 29.66
N GLU A 142 5.20 -8.73 28.93
CA GLU A 142 5.36 -10.06 29.54
C GLU A 142 6.66 -10.17 30.33
N ILE A 143 7.76 -9.67 29.77
CA ILE A 143 9.06 -9.69 30.43
C ILE A 143 9.02 -8.85 31.72
N LEU A 144 8.40 -7.67 31.69
CA LEU A 144 8.28 -6.78 32.84
C LEU A 144 7.53 -7.41 34.02
N LYS A 145 6.58 -8.34 33.79
CA LYS A 145 5.89 -9.07 34.88
C LYS A 145 6.86 -9.83 35.79
N THR A 146 7.95 -10.33 35.22
CA THR A 146 8.99 -11.05 35.99
C THR A 146 10.04 -10.11 36.59
N ALA A 147 9.99 -8.82 36.26
CA ALA A 147 10.89 -7.75 36.73
C ALA A 147 12.38 -8.16 36.77
N PRO A 148 12.95 -8.69 35.67
CA PRO A 148 14.36 -9.06 35.64
C PRO A 148 15.22 -7.81 35.83
N LYS A 149 16.34 -7.97 36.53
CA LYS A 149 17.33 -6.91 36.75
C LYS A 149 18.72 -7.37 36.36
N ARG A 150 19.49 -6.46 35.77
CA ARG A 150 20.88 -6.66 35.34
C ARG A 150 21.03 -7.85 34.38
N ARG A 151 20.02 -8.09 33.55
CA ARG A 151 20.04 -9.14 32.52
C ARG A 151 20.30 -8.53 31.14
N THR A 152 20.85 -9.34 30.23
CA THR A 152 20.77 -9.08 28.79
C THR A 152 19.50 -9.73 28.26
N ILE A 153 18.68 -8.93 27.59
CA ILE A 153 17.40 -9.33 27.02
C ILE A 153 17.48 -9.06 25.53
N GLN A 154 17.25 -10.09 24.73
CA GLN A 154 17.22 -10.00 23.28
C GLN A 154 15.82 -10.33 22.77
N ILE A 155 15.23 -9.40 22.04
CA ILE A 155 13.93 -9.58 21.38
C ILE A 155 14.19 -9.63 19.87
N CYS A 156 13.85 -10.75 19.26
CA CYS A 156 14.05 -11.05 17.86
C CYS A 156 12.75 -10.86 17.08
N THR A 157 12.81 -10.14 15.95
CA THR A 157 11.68 -9.93 15.02
C THR A 157 12.20 -9.97 13.60
N ASP A 158 11.41 -10.44 12.64
CA ASP A 158 11.76 -10.38 11.22
C ASP A 158 11.27 -9.09 10.52
N SER A 159 10.61 -8.20 11.26
CA SER A 159 10.12 -6.93 10.76
C SER A 159 11.14 -5.80 10.92
N GLN A 160 11.93 -5.55 9.88
CA GLN A 160 12.81 -4.37 9.83
C GLN A 160 12.00 -3.06 9.96
N ALA A 161 10.78 -3.04 9.39
CA ALA A 161 9.89 -1.88 9.50
C ALA A 161 9.54 -1.57 10.96
N ALA A 162 9.30 -2.60 11.79
CA ALA A 162 9.05 -2.41 13.21
C ALA A 162 10.28 -1.84 13.94
N LEU A 163 11.48 -2.36 13.65
CA LEU A 163 12.72 -1.86 14.22
C LEU A 163 12.99 -0.39 13.85
N MET A 164 12.85 -0.04 12.57
CA MET A 164 13.01 1.34 12.09
C MET A 164 11.99 2.30 12.73
N ALA A 165 10.75 1.85 12.92
CA ALA A 165 9.72 2.66 13.60
C ALA A 165 10.05 2.90 15.08
N ILE A 166 10.57 1.89 15.78
CA ILE A 166 11.02 2.00 17.17
C ILE A 166 12.26 2.90 17.28
N GLU A 167 13.18 2.84 16.31
CA GLU A 167 14.39 3.68 16.27
C GLU A 167 14.05 5.16 15.99
N SER A 168 13.05 5.41 15.13
CA SER A 168 12.69 6.76 14.68
C SER A 168 12.47 7.75 15.83
N SER A 169 13.15 8.89 15.77
CA SER A 169 12.99 9.98 16.74
C SER A 169 11.62 10.66 16.65
N LYS A 170 10.96 10.62 15.48
CA LYS A 170 9.65 11.20 15.26
C LYS A 170 8.61 10.10 15.15
N VAL A 171 7.65 10.09 16.08
CA VAL A 171 6.61 9.06 16.16
C VAL A 171 5.24 9.69 15.92
N LYS A 172 4.42 9.01 15.12
CA LYS A 172 3.03 9.41 14.78
C LYS A 172 1.98 8.34 15.09
N SER A 173 2.40 7.22 15.68
CA SER A 173 1.55 6.08 16.04
C SER A 173 1.53 5.93 17.57
N ARG A 174 0.33 5.81 18.16
CA ARG A 174 0.13 5.57 19.58
C ARG A 174 0.75 4.24 19.98
N LEU A 175 0.50 3.20 19.19
CA LEU A 175 1.03 1.86 19.42
C LEU A 175 2.56 1.85 19.46
N VAL A 176 3.23 2.57 18.55
CA VAL A 176 4.69 2.70 18.55
C VAL A 176 5.18 3.48 19.79
N LEU A 177 4.48 4.54 20.22
CA LEU A 177 4.81 5.26 21.45
C LEU A 177 4.73 4.35 22.69
N ASP A 178 3.66 3.58 22.81
CA ASP A 178 3.44 2.68 23.93
C ASP A 178 4.51 1.56 23.94
N CYS A 179 4.86 1.03 22.76
CA CYS A 179 5.95 0.07 22.61
C CYS A 179 7.29 0.65 23.06
N LYS A 180 7.64 1.87 22.61
CA LYS A 180 8.87 2.55 23.03
C LYS A 180 8.90 2.80 24.54
N LYS A 181 7.77 3.15 25.15
CA LYS A 181 7.67 3.33 26.61
C LYS A 181 8.00 2.04 27.35
N ILE A 182 7.34 0.94 26.99
CA ILE A 182 7.57 -0.38 27.60
C ILE A 182 9.03 -0.84 27.42
N LEU A 183 9.60 -0.66 26.24
CA LEU A 183 11.00 -1.02 25.98
C LEU A 183 11.99 -0.17 26.80
N ASN A 184 11.71 1.13 26.96
CA ASN A 184 12.54 2.02 27.79
C ASN A 184 12.43 1.65 29.28
N ASP A 185 11.23 1.32 29.77
CA ASP A 185 11.02 0.84 31.13
C ASP A 185 11.81 -0.45 31.37
N LEU A 186 11.80 -1.37 30.39
CA LEU A 186 12.59 -2.60 30.45
C LEU A 186 14.11 -2.34 30.42
N ALA A 187 14.56 -1.39 29.59
CA ALA A 187 15.96 -1.00 29.47
C ALA A 187 16.49 -0.20 30.68
N SER A 188 15.62 0.30 31.55
CA SER A 188 16.03 1.05 32.76
C SER A 188 16.91 0.22 33.71
N CYS A 189 16.70 -1.10 33.76
CA CYS A 189 17.39 -2.02 34.66
C CYS A 189 18.11 -3.16 33.92
N ASN A 190 18.06 -3.19 32.58
CA ASN A 190 18.54 -4.31 31.77
C ASN A 190 19.22 -3.81 30.50
N ARG A 191 20.08 -4.65 29.91
CA ARG A 191 20.59 -4.44 28.56
C ARG A 191 19.59 -5.03 27.56
N VAL A 192 18.79 -4.19 26.92
CA VAL A 192 17.80 -4.61 25.91
C VAL A 192 18.39 -4.47 24.51
N ILE A 193 18.26 -5.52 23.70
CA ILE A 193 18.70 -5.56 22.31
C ILE A 193 17.52 -6.04 21.46
N LEU A 194 17.14 -5.25 20.46
CA LEU A 194 16.24 -5.69 19.39
C LEU A 194 17.10 -6.18 18.23
N THR A 195 16.84 -7.39 17.75
CA THR A 195 17.63 -8.00 16.68
C THR A 195 16.72 -8.43 15.55
N TRP A 196 17.05 -8.01 14.33
CA TRP A 196 16.41 -8.52 13.14
C TRP A 196 16.82 -9.97 12.88
N VAL A 197 15.85 -10.81 12.55
CA VAL A 197 16.05 -12.20 12.12
C VAL A 197 15.43 -12.44 10.75
N PRO A 198 15.98 -13.32 9.90
CA PRO A 198 15.38 -13.60 8.62
C PRO A 198 14.09 -14.42 8.78
N GLY A 199 12.99 -13.90 8.24
CA GLY A 199 11.72 -14.60 8.17
C GLY A 199 11.82 -15.88 7.32
N HIS A 200 11.03 -16.90 7.69
CA HIS A 200 10.89 -18.19 7.01
C HIS A 200 12.21 -18.87 6.61
N SER A 201 13.24 -18.70 7.44
CA SER A 201 14.59 -19.21 7.17
C SER A 201 14.99 -20.32 8.12
N GLY A 202 14.01 -20.94 8.81
CA GLY A 202 14.25 -22.13 9.64
C GLY A 202 14.81 -21.83 11.03
N VAL A 203 14.82 -20.56 11.47
CA VAL A 203 15.20 -20.17 12.83
C VAL A 203 14.09 -20.65 13.79
N PRO A 204 14.30 -21.68 14.64
CA PRO A 204 13.19 -22.35 15.31
C PRO A 204 12.37 -21.45 16.24
N GLY A 205 13.00 -20.41 16.81
CA GLY A 205 12.30 -19.43 17.64
C GLY A 205 11.39 -18.51 16.83
N ASN A 206 11.82 -18.11 15.62
CA ASN A 206 11.03 -17.27 14.73
C ASN A 206 9.86 -18.05 14.14
N GLU A 207 10.09 -19.29 13.70
CA GLU A 207 9.02 -20.14 13.17
C GLU A 207 7.92 -20.41 14.21
N GLU A 208 8.28 -20.53 15.49
CA GLU A 208 7.28 -20.66 16.56
C GLU A 208 6.52 -19.34 16.80
N ALA A 209 7.18 -18.18 16.68
CA ALA A 209 6.51 -16.88 16.76
C ALA A 209 5.53 -16.67 15.60
N ASP A 210 5.93 -16.97 14.35
CA ASP A 210 5.05 -16.94 13.16
C ASP A 210 3.85 -17.88 13.33
N ARG A 211 4.08 -19.10 13.80
CA ARG A 211 2.98 -20.04 14.10
C ARG A 211 2.00 -19.46 15.12
N LEU A 212 2.49 -18.81 16.18
CA LEU A 212 1.64 -18.17 17.20
C LEU A 212 0.91 -16.94 16.66
N ALA A 213 1.53 -16.15 15.79
CA ALA A 213 0.91 -15.00 15.16
C ALA A 213 -0.22 -15.42 14.21
N ARG A 214 0.01 -16.47 13.42
CA ARG A 214 -1.03 -17.10 12.58
C ARG A 214 -2.19 -17.62 13.41
N LEU A 215 -1.93 -18.31 14.53
CA LEU A 215 -2.99 -18.72 15.45
C LEU A 215 -3.82 -17.52 15.95
N GLY A 216 -3.15 -16.39 16.22
CA GLY A 216 -3.80 -15.15 16.63
C GLY A 216 -4.75 -14.63 15.54
N SER A 217 -4.31 -14.66 14.28
CA SER A 217 -5.12 -14.19 13.14
C SER A 217 -6.36 -15.06 12.86
N ILE A 218 -6.35 -16.33 13.31
CA ILE A 218 -7.49 -17.25 13.17
C ILE A 218 -8.41 -17.16 14.41
N GLY A 219 -7.89 -16.67 15.54
CA GLY A 219 -8.62 -16.53 16.79
C GLY A 219 -9.71 -15.45 16.77
N TYR A 220 -10.48 -15.40 17.85
CA TYR A 220 -11.45 -14.35 18.10
C TYR A 220 -10.85 -13.31 19.06
N PRO A 221 -10.87 -12.02 18.71
CA PRO A 221 -10.39 -10.99 19.60
C PRO A 221 -11.27 -10.87 20.85
N ILE A 222 -10.68 -10.43 21.96
CA ILE A 222 -11.39 -10.16 23.21
C ILE A 222 -11.68 -8.66 23.27
N GLY A 223 -12.97 -8.30 23.29
CA GLY A 223 -13.42 -6.90 23.34
C GLY A 223 -14.05 -6.43 22.03
N PRO A 224 -14.60 -5.20 22.01
CA PRO A 224 -15.18 -4.61 20.80
C PRO A 224 -14.08 -4.22 19.81
N GLU A 225 -14.39 -4.32 18.52
CA GLU A 225 -13.53 -3.77 17.46
C GLU A 225 -13.65 -2.23 17.42
N PRO A 226 -12.58 -1.53 16.97
CA PRO A 226 -11.29 -2.09 16.61
C PRO A 226 -10.43 -2.37 17.87
N ILE A 227 -9.72 -3.51 17.89
CA ILE A 227 -8.86 -3.88 19.03
C ILE A 227 -7.66 -2.95 19.19
N LEU A 228 -7.08 -2.55 18.07
CA LEU A 228 -6.06 -1.51 17.97
C LEU A 228 -6.64 -0.33 17.21
N GLY A 229 -6.17 0.89 17.51
CA GLY A 229 -6.57 2.05 16.71
C GLY A 229 -6.33 1.78 15.22
N VAL A 230 -7.28 2.18 14.37
CA VAL A 230 -7.16 1.91 12.93
C VAL A 230 -5.97 2.66 12.34
N PRO A 231 -5.19 2.06 11.43
CA PRO A 231 -4.13 2.76 10.72
C PRO A 231 -4.68 3.96 9.95
N TYR A 232 -3.98 5.09 9.97
CA TYR A 232 -4.34 6.25 9.13
C TYR A 232 -4.47 5.87 7.64
N SER A 233 -3.60 4.97 7.16
CA SER A 233 -3.64 4.47 5.78
C SER A 233 -4.93 3.71 5.44
N MET A 234 -5.58 3.07 6.42
CA MET A 234 -6.84 2.36 6.22
C MET A 234 -7.95 3.34 5.84
N GLY A 235 -8.17 4.40 6.64
CA GLY A 235 -9.16 5.41 6.31
C GLY A 235 -8.88 6.11 4.98
N VAL A 236 -7.61 6.37 4.66
CA VAL A 236 -7.23 6.92 3.35
C VAL A 236 -7.57 5.97 2.19
N SER A 237 -7.36 4.66 2.36
CA SER A 237 -7.77 3.66 1.37
C SER A 237 -9.29 3.65 1.19
N THR A 238 -10.04 3.62 2.30
CA THR A 238 -11.51 3.64 2.28
C THR A 238 -12.04 4.90 1.57
N MET A 239 -11.49 6.08 1.87
CA MET A 239 -11.88 7.32 1.18
C MET A 239 -11.52 7.31 -0.31
N LYS A 240 -10.45 6.63 -0.70
CA LYS A 240 -10.07 6.47 -2.10
C LYS A 240 -11.01 5.51 -2.84
N GLU A 241 -11.43 4.43 -2.19
CA GLU A 241 -12.43 3.51 -2.72
C GLU A 241 -13.79 4.20 -2.92
N LEU A 242 -14.21 5.05 -1.97
CA LEU A 242 -15.41 5.88 -2.12
C LEU A 242 -15.30 6.82 -3.33
N LEU A 243 -14.17 7.51 -3.49
CA LEU A 243 -13.94 8.37 -4.65
C LEU A 243 -14.00 7.58 -5.96
N ASN A 244 -13.37 6.40 -6.01
CA ASN A 244 -13.37 5.58 -7.22
C ASN A 244 -14.78 5.12 -7.59
N LYS A 245 -15.59 4.72 -6.61
CA LYS A 245 -17.00 4.34 -6.82
C LYS A 245 -17.83 5.50 -7.37
N GLU A 246 -17.67 6.70 -6.82
CA GLU A 246 -18.39 7.88 -7.30
C GLU A 246 -17.92 8.28 -8.70
N PHE A 247 -16.62 8.18 -8.98
CA PHE A 247 -16.07 8.42 -10.30
C PHE A 247 -16.61 7.42 -11.33
N GLU A 248 -16.61 6.12 -11.01
CA GLU A 248 -17.16 5.08 -11.88
C GLU A 248 -18.65 5.31 -12.19
N LYS A 249 -19.43 5.69 -11.18
CA LYS A 249 -20.85 6.04 -11.34
C LYS A 249 -21.05 7.27 -12.23
N SER A 250 -20.35 8.37 -11.94
CA SER A 250 -20.41 9.59 -12.75
C SER A 250 -20.01 9.32 -14.20
N TRP A 251 -19.02 8.45 -14.41
CA TRP A 251 -18.59 8.04 -15.74
C TRP A 251 -19.66 7.23 -16.47
N GLN A 252 -20.31 6.27 -15.79
CA GLN A 252 -21.41 5.46 -16.34
C GLN A 252 -22.63 6.30 -16.75
N GLU A 253 -22.93 7.33 -15.98
CA GLU A 253 -24.09 8.20 -16.21
C GLU A 253 -23.83 9.25 -17.30
N THR A 254 -22.58 9.39 -17.77
CA THR A 254 -22.21 10.35 -18.81
C THR A 254 -22.71 9.88 -20.19
N PRO A 255 -23.56 10.64 -20.89
CA PRO A 255 -24.05 10.25 -22.21
C PRO A 255 -22.91 10.01 -23.20
N GLY A 256 -22.90 8.84 -23.86
CA GLY A 256 -21.91 8.45 -24.86
C GLY A 256 -20.80 7.52 -24.37
N THR A 257 -20.79 7.10 -23.10
CA THR A 257 -19.87 6.07 -22.60
C THR A 257 -20.48 4.66 -22.75
N VAL A 258 -19.74 3.73 -23.38
CA VAL A 258 -20.12 2.30 -23.50
C VAL A 258 -19.10 1.44 -22.74
N TRP A 259 -19.58 0.53 -21.90
CA TRP A 259 -18.73 -0.45 -21.20
C TRP A 259 -18.59 -1.73 -22.04
N TYR A 260 -17.37 -2.25 -22.11
CA TYR A 260 -17.10 -3.61 -22.58
C TYR A 260 -16.54 -4.39 -21.38
N ASP A 261 -17.29 -5.39 -20.89
CA ASP A 261 -16.78 -6.34 -19.91
C ASP A 261 -15.81 -7.28 -20.63
N VAL A 262 -14.54 -7.25 -20.24
CA VAL A 262 -13.53 -8.14 -20.79
C VAL A 262 -12.99 -8.98 -19.65
N GLY A 263 -13.66 -10.11 -19.44
CA GLY A 263 -13.39 -11.01 -18.33
C GLY A 263 -11.91 -11.39 -18.19
N SER A 264 -11.45 -11.40 -16.95
CA SER A 264 -10.28 -12.13 -16.41
C SER A 264 -9.02 -12.20 -17.29
N VAL A 265 -8.28 -11.10 -17.43
CA VAL A 265 -6.91 -11.13 -18.01
C VAL A 265 -5.85 -11.13 -16.89
N LYS A 266 -5.13 -12.25 -16.73
CA LYS A 266 -3.94 -12.36 -15.87
C LYS A 266 -2.75 -11.69 -16.58
N VAL A 267 -2.14 -10.69 -15.95
CA VAL A 267 -0.96 -9.97 -16.49
C VAL A 267 0.31 -10.50 -15.82
N PHE A 268 1.24 -11.06 -16.61
CA PHE A 268 2.58 -11.42 -16.16
C PHE A 268 3.55 -10.23 -16.32
N ASP A 269 4.43 -10.08 -15.33
CA ASP A 269 5.40 -9.01 -15.12
C ASP A 269 6.58 -9.13 -16.11
N LEU A 270 7.00 -8.01 -16.73
CA LEU A 270 8.07 -7.96 -17.73
C LEU A 270 8.94 -6.72 -17.50
N VAL A 271 9.67 -6.72 -16.38
CA VAL A 271 10.81 -5.83 -16.18
C VAL A 271 11.99 -6.68 -15.72
N SER A 272 12.72 -7.25 -16.67
CA SER A 272 14.12 -7.61 -16.42
C SER A 272 14.90 -7.79 -17.72
N ARG A 273 15.79 -6.82 -17.94
CA ARG A 273 17.06 -6.89 -18.69
C ARG A 273 17.00 -6.72 -20.22
N GLY A 274 17.63 -5.63 -20.66
CA GLY A 274 18.72 -5.68 -21.64
C GLY A 274 18.32 -5.80 -23.12
N GLU A 275 18.44 -4.66 -23.80
CA GLU A 275 18.94 -4.46 -25.17
C GLU A 275 18.68 -5.56 -26.23
N ASN A 276 17.94 -5.15 -27.27
CA ASN A 276 17.90 -5.72 -28.63
C ASN A 276 16.99 -6.93 -28.93
N PHE A 277 16.22 -7.47 -27.98
CA PHE A 277 15.25 -8.54 -28.27
C PHE A 277 13.91 -8.05 -28.87
N TRP A 278 13.48 -6.83 -28.52
CA TRP A 278 12.16 -6.30 -28.89
C TRP A 278 12.03 -5.91 -30.37
N GLN A 279 13.12 -5.48 -31.00
CA GLN A 279 13.13 -5.11 -32.42
C GLN A 279 12.98 -6.35 -33.31
N ASP A 280 13.70 -7.43 -32.99
CA ASP A 280 13.64 -8.68 -33.74
C ASP A 280 12.31 -9.43 -33.54
N CYS A 281 11.72 -9.33 -32.34
CA CYS A 281 10.38 -9.85 -32.09
C CYS A 281 9.30 -9.08 -32.87
N LEU A 282 9.38 -7.73 -32.92
CA LEU A 282 8.47 -6.90 -33.71
C LEU A 282 8.56 -7.28 -35.21
N ASP A 283 9.78 -7.43 -35.73
CA ASP A 283 10.03 -7.74 -37.14
C ASP A 283 9.68 -9.19 -37.54
N CYS A 284 9.65 -10.11 -36.57
CA CYS A 284 9.17 -11.48 -36.76
C CYS A 284 7.63 -11.54 -36.78
N LEU A 285 6.98 -10.73 -35.93
CA LEU A 285 5.52 -10.66 -35.80
C LEU A 285 4.86 -9.91 -36.96
N ILE A 286 5.54 -8.89 -37.50
CA ILE A 286 5.18 -8.20 -38.75
C ILE A 286 5.19 -9.17 -39.96
N ARG A 287 6.06 -10.19 -39.96
CA ARG A 287 6.20 -11.12 -41.09
C ARG A 287 5.21 -12.28 -41.14
N LYS A 288 4.55 -12.64 -40.04
CA LYS A 288 3.84 -13.94 -39.93
C LYS A 288 2.32 -13.90 -39.81
N LYS A 289 1.69 -12.73 -39.69
CA LYS A 289 0.27 -12.55 -39.32
C LYS A 289 -0.07 -13.14 -37.93
N GLU A 290 -1.01 -12.47 -37.26
CA GLU A 290 -1.72 -12.92 -36.05
C GLU A 290 -1.00 -12.69 -34.71
N LEU A 291 -0.65 -11.42 -34.43
CA LEU A 291 -0.52 -10.97 -33.05
C LEU A 291 -1.80 -10.22 -32.63
N PHE A 292 -2.67 -10.92 -31.89
CA PHE A 292 -3.78 -10.34 -31.14
C PHE A 292 -3.23 -9.36 -30.09
N ILE A 293 -3.32 -8.06 -30.37
CA ILE A 293 -3.10 -7.04 -29.34
C ILE A 293 -4.42 -6.81 -28.61
N CYS A 294 -4.55 -7.53 -27.50
CA CYS A 294 -5.42 -7.17 -26.39
C CYS A 294 -4.90 -5.90 -25.71
N LYS A 295 -5.78 -4.91 -25.54
CA LYS A 295 -5.94 -4.01 -24.38
C LYS A 295 -7.00 -2.98 -24.79
N VAL A 296 -8.29 -3.09 -24.43
CA VAL A 296 -8.85 -3.22 -23.07
C VAL A 296 -8.03 -2.43 -22.09
N ILE A 297 -8.57 -1.31 -21.64
CA ILE A 297 -8.04 -0.51 -20.55
C ILE A 297 -8.19 -1.34 -19.26
N VAL A 298 -7.26 -2.28 -19.07
CA VAL A 298 -7.00 -2.92 -17.80
C VAL A 298 -5.98 -2.04 -17.11
N HIS A 299 -6.30 -1.59 -15.90
CA HIS A 299 -5.42 -0.91 -14.97
C HIS A 299 -4.00 -1.52 -15.00
N VAL A 300 -3.08 -0.90 -15.73
CA VAL A 300 -1.65 -1.19 -15.65
C VAL A 300 -0.94 0.14 -15.49
N LYS A 301 -0.34 0.30 -14.32
CA LYS A 301 0.47 1.44 -13.91
C LYS A 301 1.79 1.40 -14.69
N ILE A 302 1.78 1.72 -15.97
CA ILE A 302 2.99 1.94 -16.77
C ILE A 302 2.76 3.17 -17.65
N ILE A 303 3.73 4.08 -17.56
CA ILE A 303 3.82 5.37 -18.24
C ILE A 303 3.80 5.12 -19.75
N ASN A 304 2.67 5.42 -20.41
CA ASN A 304 2.48 5.83 -21.82
C ASN A 304 1.03 5.56 -22.22
N GLN A 305 0.28 6.63 -22.50
CA GLN A 305 -1.17 6.58 -22.77
C GLN A 305 -1.42 6.52 -24.28
N SER A 306 -2.32 5.64 -24.72
CA SER A 306 -2.82 5.57 -26.10
C SER A 306 -4.30 6.00 -26.16
N ILE A 307 -4.69 6.63 -27.28
CA ILE A 307 -6.05 7.11 -27.54
C ILE A 307 -6.56 6.46 -28.84
N PHE A 308 -7.79 5.97 -28.84
CA PHE A 308 -8.45 5.41 -30.03
C PHE A 308 -9.34 6.49 -30.67
N CYS A 309 -9.21 6.69 -31.98
CA CYS A 309 -10.00 7.67 -32.75
C CYS A 309 -10.41 7.08 -34.10
N GLY A 310 -11.68 6.71 -34.24
CA GLY A 310 -12.20 6.06 -35.46
C GLY A 310 -11.44 4.76 -35.77
N ASN A 311 -10.92 4.62 -36.99
CA ASN A 311 -10.11 3.47 -37.40
C ASN A 311 -8.62 3.61 -37.02
N HIS A 312 -8.23 4.47 -36.08
CA HIS A 312 -6.81 4.73 -35.78
C HIS A 312 -6.50 4.63 -34.28
N ILE A 313 -5.29 4.17 -33.96
CA ILE A 313 -4.68 4.27 -32.64
C ILE A 313 -3.63 5.37 -32.67
N ILE A 314 -3.71 6.26 -31.68
CA ILE A 314 -2.79 7.37 -31.51
C ILE A 314 -1.97 7.14 -30.24
N PHE A 315 -0.66 7.09 -30.39
CA PHE A 315 0.28 7.03 -29.28
C PHE A 315 0.95 8.39 -29.09
N PHE A 316 0.96 8.88 -27.85
CA PHE A 316 1.57 10.15 -27.50
C PHE A 316 2.77 9.92 -26.59
N ASN A 317 3.97 10.29 -27.06
CA ASN A 317 5.16 10.30 -26.23
C ASN A 317 5.44 11.73 -25.74
N PHE A 318 5.10 12.01 -24.48
CA PHE A 318 5.27 13.34 -23.88
C PHE A 318 6.73 13.74 -23.67
N ASN A 319 7.66 12.79 -23.62
CA ASN A 319 9.09 13.09 -23.45
C ASN A 319 9.76 13.53 -24.75
N SER A 320 9.25 13.06 -25.90
CA SER A 320 9.80 13.42 -27.22
C SER A 320 8.90 14.36 -28.03
N GLY A 321 7.64 14.56 -27.63
CA GLY A 321 6.66 15.34 -28.37
C GLY A 321 6.18 14.70 -29.68
N VAL A 322 6.49 13.41 -29.89
CA VAL A 322 6.21 12.70 -31.14
C VAL A 322 4.84 12.00 -31.07
N LEU A 323 4.06 12.19 -32.13
CA LEU A 323 2.76 11.57 -32.36
C LEU A 323 2.92 10.39 -33.32
N PHE A 324 2.49 9.20 -32.91
CA PHE A 324 2.37 8.04 -33.81
C PHE A 324 0.90 7.73 -34.04
N VAL A 325 0.50 7.70 -35.31
CA VAL A 325 -0.87 7.36 -35.73
C VAL A 325 -0.80 6.08 -36.54
N HIS A 326 -1.51 5.04 -36.12
CA HIS A 326 -1.55 3.76 -36.81
C HIS A 326 -2.98 3.40 -37.18
N GLU A 327 -3.21 3.02 -38.43
CA GLU A 327 -4.52 2.56 -38.89
C GLU A 327 -4.80 1.14 -38.37
N LEU A 328 -6.02 0.92 -37.89
CA LEU A 328 -6.50 -0.34 -37.37
C LEU A 328 -6.75 -1.33 -38.53
N PRO A 329 -6.33 -2.60 -38.37
CA PRO A 329 -6.70 -3.68 -39.27
C PRO A 329 -8.21 -3.75 -39.47
N GLU A 330 -8.64 -4.03 -40.70
CA GLU A 330 -10.05 -4.02 -41.11
C GLU A 330 -10.94 -4.92 -40.25
N GLN A 331 -10.37 -6.02 -39.76
CA GLN A 331 -10.97 -7.01 -38.87
C GLN A 331 -11.20 -6.50 -37.43
N LEU A 332 -10.74 -5.29 -37.07
CA LEU A 332 -10.93 -4.71 -35.74
C LEU A 332 -11.81 -3.44 -35.78
N ARG A 333 -12.13 -2.94 -36.98
CA ARG A 333 -12.90 -1.69 -37.18
C ARG A 333 -14.35 -1.79 -36.70
N HIS A 334 -14.94 -2.98 -36.73
CA HIS A 334 -16.32 -3.23 -36.31
C HIS A 334 -16.51 -3.31 -34.78
N ILE A 335 -15.42 -3.38 -34.01
CA ILE A 335 -15.44 -3.42 -32.54
C ILE A 335 -15.34 -2.00 -31.96
N VAL A 336 -14.88 -1.03 -32.76
CA VAL A 336 -14.69 0.36 -32.33
C VAL A 336 -15.95 1.19 -32.59
N VAL A 337 -16.52 1.77 -31.54
CA VAL A 337 -17.65 2.70 -31.66
C VAL A 337 -17.19 3.97 -32.36
N HIS A 338 -17.84 4.31 -33.48
CA HIS A 338 -17.59 5.55 -34.21
C HIS A 338 -17.94 6.78 -33.34
N PHE A 339 -16.92 7.50 -32.86
CA PHE A 339 -17.12 8.86 -32.38
C PHE A 339 -17.31 9.79 -33.58
N LYS A 340 -18.48 10.43 -33.69
CA LYS A 340 -18.72 11.50 -34.67
C LYS A 340 -17.83 12.72 -34.35
N PRO A 341 -17.20 13.35 -35.35
CA PRO A 341 -16.18 14.40 -35.15
C PRO A 341 -16.73 15.80 -34.85
N ASP A 342 -18.00 15.94 -34.47
CA ASP A 342 -18.63 17.27 -34.29
C ASP A 342 -18.17 18.00 -33.00
N PHE A 343 -17.20 17.46 -32.26
CA PHE A 343 -16.74 17.97 -30.95
C PHE A 343 -15.42 18.73 -30.94
N LEU A 344 -14.81 19.00 -32.09
CA LEU A 344 -13.66 19.91 -32.20
C LEU A 344 -14.10 21.22 -32.86
N PRO A 345 -14.23 22.34 -32.11
CA PRO A 345 -14.34 23.65 -32.73
C PRO A 345 -13.08 23.87 -33.57
N VAL A 346 -13.29 24.27 -34.83
CA VAL A 346 -12.33 24.39 -35.95
C VAL A 346 -11.17 25.37 -35.72
N HIS A 347 -10.96 25.87 -34.50
CA HIS A 347 -9.87 26.82 -34.20
C HIS A 347 -9.20 26.51 -32.86
N ALA A 348 -8.48 25.38 -32.78
CA ALA A 348 -7.38 25.26 -31.83
C ALA A 348 -6.11 25.76 -32.54
N PRO A 349 -5.39 26.78 -32.03
CA PRO A 349 -4.18 27.28 -32.67
C PRO A 349 -3.12 26.18 -32.67
N VAL A 350 -2.71 25.76 -33.87
CA VAL A 350 -1.60 24.82 -34.06
C VAL A 350 -0.31 25.54 -33.68
N HIS A 351 0.40 25.02 -32.69
CA HIS A 351 1.71 25.54 -32.28
C HIS A 351 2.70 25.46 -33.48
N PRO A 352 3.60 26.43 -33.72
CA PRO A 352 4.30 26.62 -35.00
C PRO A 352 5.27 25.51 -35.46
N PHE A 353 5.38 24.41 -34.71
CA PHE A 353 6.35 23.34 -34.96
C PHE A 353 5.79 22.10 -35.64
N LEU A 354 4.48 22.03 -35.92
CA LEU A 354 3.86 20.92 -36.63
C LEU A 354 3.60 21.30 -38.09
N GLN A 355 4.66 21.40 -38.89
CA GLN A 355 4.52 21.27 -40.35
C GLN A 355 4.41 19.78 -40.69
N LEU A 356 3.21 19.35 -41.06
CA LEU A 356 2.96 18.04 -41.67
C LEU A 356 3.72 17.97 -43.00
N GLN A 357 4.83 17.22 -43.04
CA GLN A 357 5.42 16.81 -44.32
C GLN A 357 4.63 15.62 -44.86
N ASN A 358 3.80 15.90 -45.86
CA ASN A 358 3.19 14.88 -46.71
C ASN A 358 4.30 14.19 -47.53
N THR A 359 4.62 12.95 -47.20
CA THR A 359 5.33 12.07 -48.13
C THR A 359 4.31 11.17 -48.82
N ASN A 360 3.88 11.60 -50.00
CA ASN A 360 3.26 10.73 -50.99
C ASN A 360 4.28 9.66 -51.38
N CYS A 361 4.02 8.39 -51.05
CA CYS A 361 4.68 7.27 -51.71
C CYS A 361 3.83 6.84 -52.90
N SER A 362 4.34 7.15 -54.09
CA SER A 362 3.90 6.63 -55.38
C SER A 362 4.25 5.15 -55.53
N ASN A 363 3.27 4.41 -56.06
CA ASN A 363 3.27 3.14 -56.80
C ASN A 363 4.60 2.42 -57.01
N ASP A 364 4.58 1.11 -56.71
CA ASP A 364 4.58 0.09 -57.78
C ASP A 364 3.24 -0.67 -57.75
#